data_AF-A0A7W5E2K7-F1
#
_entry.id   AF-A0A7W5E2K7-F1
#
_cell.length_a   1.000
_cell.length_b   1.000
_cell.length_c   1.000
_cell.angle_alpha   90.00
_cell.angle_beta   90.00
_cell.angle_gamma   90.00
#
_symmetry.space_group_name_H-M   'P 1'
#
loop_
_entity.id
_entity.type
_entity.pdbx_description
1 polymer ?
#
loop_
_entity_poly.entity_id
_entity_poly.type
_entity_poly.pdbx_seq_one_letter_code
_entity_poly.pdbx_strand_id
1 'polypeptide(L)' 'MHQCLHQITESGERSAASVLLDAIAETLGTDAAGRLLAALERQAEAVARTE' A
#
# COMPACT_ATOMS: atom_id res chain seq x y z
N MET A 1 0.49 13.26 6.85
CA MET A 1 0.43 11.95 6.14
C MET A 1 0.38 12.12 4.62
N HIS A 2 -0.66 12.74 4.06
CA HIS A 2 -0.84 12.85 2.60
C HIS A 2 0.34 13.52 1.88
N GLN A 3 0.87 14.59 2.46
CA GLN A 3 2.01 15.34 1.92
C GLN A 3 3.34 14.56 1.96
N CYS A 4 3.52 13.70 2.96
CA CYS A 4 4.71 12.86 3.11
C CYS A 4 4.70 11.70 2.11
N LEU A 5 3.53 11.09 1.87
CA LEU A 5 3.37 10.05 0.86
C LEU A 5 3.59 10.61 -0.55
N HIS A 6 3.07 11.80 -0.84
CA HIS A 6 3.28 12.48 -2.13
C HIS A 6 4.76 12.67 -2.46
N GLN A 7 5.55 13.14 -1.49
CA GLN A 7 7.00 13.37 -1.67
C GLN A 7 7.77 12.08 -1.94
N ILE A 8 7.38 10.96 -1.31
CA ILE A 8 8.03 9.67 -1.55
C ILE A 8 7.64 9.09 -2.92
N THR A 9 6.40 9.32 -3.35
CA THR A 9 5.94 8.90 -4.69
C THR A 9 6.64 9.67 -5.82
N GLU A 10 6.86 10.98 -5.65
CA GLU A 10 7.61 11.82 -6.61
C GLU A 10 9.11 11.50 -6.65
N SER A 11 9.67 11.01 -5.54
CA SER A 11 11.09 10.68 -5.43
C SER A 11 11.50 9.43 -6.21
N GLY A 12 10.56 8.62 -6.72
CA GLY A 12 10.81 7.44 -7.56
C GLY A 12 11.54 6.27 -6.87
N GLU A 13 12.11 6.46 -5.68
CA GLU A 13 12.88 5.44 -4.94
C GLU A 13 12.01 4.40 -4.24
N ARG A 14 10.75 4.73 -3.93
CA ARG A 14 9.78 3.81 -3.33
C ARG A 14 8.37 4.25 -3.67
N SER A 15 7.53 3.31 -4.13
CA SER A 15 6.09 3.60 -4.26
C SER A 15 5.49 3.94 -2.90
N ALA A 16 4.60 4.94 -2.83
CA ALA A 16 3.85 5.26 -1.61
C ALA A 16 3.12 4.05 -1.02
N ALA A 17 2.70 3.11 -1.87
CA ALA A 17 2.12 1.84 -1.43
C ALA A 17 3.11 1.00 -0.61
N SER A 18 4.38 0.97 -0.99
CA SER A 18 5.42 0.23 -0.27
C SER A 18 5.73 0.89 1.08
N VAL A 19 5.76 2.21 1.14
CA VAL A 19 5.96 2.96 2.41
C VAL A 19 4.82 2.69 3.39
N LEU A 20 3.59 2.66 2.90
CA LEU A 20 2.42 2.37 3.73
C LEU A 20 2.43 0.94 4.24
N LEU A 21 2.81 -0.02 3.40
CA LEU A 21 2.97 -1.42 3.82
C LEU A 21 4.06 -1.56 4.88
N ASP A 22 5.22 -0.92 4.69
CA ASP A 22 6.33 -0.93 5.63
C ASP A 22 5.89 -0.32 6.99
N ALA A 23 5.22 0.84 6.99
CA ALA A 23 4.74 1.48 8.22
C ALA A 23 3.69 0.65 8.97
N ILE A 24 2.82 -0.05 8.24
CA ILE A 24 1.80 -0.93 8.82
C ILE A 24 2.46 -2.21 9.37
N ALA A 25 3.44 -2.76 8.67
CA ALA A 25 4.21 -3.89 9.16
C ALA A 25 4.99 -3.55 10.44
N GLU A 26 5.57 -2.36 10.52
CA GLU A 26 6.28 -1.88 11.71
C GLU A 26 5.34 -1.63 12.90
N THR A 27 4.15 -1.09 12.65
CA THR A 27 3.23 -0.68 13.73
C THR A 27 2.31 -1.81 14.20
N LEU A 28 1.80 -2.61 13.26
CA LEU A 28 0.75 -3.61 13.49
C LEU A 28 1.23 -5.05 13.24
N GLY A 29 2.47 -5.21 12.79
CA GLY A 29 3.06 -6.49 12.45
C GLY A 29 2.83 -6.91 11.01
N THR A 30 3.66 -7.84 10.56
CA THR A 30 3.67 -8.35 9.18
C THR A 30 2.38 -9.08 8.78
N ASP A 31 1.67 -9.69 9.74
CA ASP A 31 0.36 -10.33 9.49
C ASP A 31 -0.70 -9.30 9.04
N ALA A 32 -0.78 -8.16 9.73
CA ALA A 32 -1.70 -7.08 9.39
C ALA A 32 -1.39 -6.48 8.01
N ALA A 33 -0.10 -6.29 7.70
CA ALA A 33 0.34 -5.85 6.38
C ALA A 33 -0.02 -6.85 5.27
N GLY A 34 0.17 -8.15 5.51
CA GLY A 34 -0.21 -9.21 4.58
C GLY A 34 -1.71 -9.26 4.30
N ARG A 35 -2.54 -9.09 5.34
CA ARG A 35 -4.00 -9.04 5.20
C ARG A 35 -4.47 -7.82 4.40
N LEU A 36 -3.80 -6.67 4.58
CA LEU A 36 -4.08 -5.46 3.80
C LEU A 36 -3.72 -5.65 2.32
N LEU A 37 -2.54 -6.23 2.04
CA LEU A 37 -2.12 -6.52 0.67
C LEU A 37 -3.13 -7.42 -0.05
N ALA A 38 -3.54 -8.52 0.59
CA ALA A 38 -4.53 -9.44 0.04
C ALA A 38 -5.93 -8.82 -0.13
N ALA A 39 -6.27 -7.78 0.62
CA ALA A 39 -7.52 -7.03 0.43
C ALA A 39 -7.42 -6.09 -0.78
N LEU A 40 -6.29 -5.42 -0.95
CA LEU A 40 -6.02 -4.54 -2.09
C LEU A 40 -5.96 -5.32 -3.41
N GLU A 41 -5.33 -6.50 -3.44
CA GLU A 41 -5.29 -7.37 -4.63
C GLU A 41 -6.69 -7.81 -5.06
N ARG A 42 -7.52 -8.27 -4.11
CA ARG A 42 -8.92 -8.62 -4.39
C ARG A 42 -9.73 -7.45 -4.92
N GLN A 43 -9.47 -6.24 -4.43
CA GLN A 43 -10.16 -5.05 -4.89
C GLN A 43 -9.68 -4.62 -6.29
N ALA A 44 -8.38 -4.73 -6.58
CA ALA A 44 -7.84 -4.50 -7.91
C ALA A 44 -8.40 -5.48 -8.94
N GLU A 45 -8.49 -6.78 -8.61
CA GLU A 45 -9.14 -7.78 -9.46
C GLU A 45 -10.62 -7.50 -9.68
N ALA A 46 -11.33 -7.03 -8.65
CA ALA A 46 -12.75 -6.67 -8.77
C ALA A 46 -12.96 -5.48 -9.71
N VAL A 47 -12.11 -4.44 -9.61
CA VAL A 47 -12.15 -3.26 -10.48
C VAL A 47 -11.81 -3.62 -11.93
N ALA A 48 -10.77 -4.44 -12.14
CA ALA A 48 -10.35 -4.87 -13.48
C ALA A 48 -11.37 -5.76 -14.21
N ARG A 49 -12.33 -6.37 -13.50
CA ARG A 49 -13.43 -7.13 -14.11
C ARG A 49 -14.64 -6.27 -14.47
N THR A 50 -14.71 -5.05 -13.95
CA THR A 50 -15.79 -4.08 -14.23
C THR A 50 -15.44 -3.09 -15.34
N GLU A 51 -14.20 -3.10 -15.82
CA GLU A 51 -13.73 -2.37 -17.02
C GLU A 51 -13.78 -3.26 -18.27
#